data_AF-A0A7C5LAU4-F1
#
_entry.id   AF-A0A7C5LAU4-F1
#
_cell.length_a   1.000
_cell.length_b   1.000
_cell.length_c   1.000
_cell.angle_alpha   90.00
_cell.angle_beta   90.00
_cell.angle_gamma   90.00
#
_symmetry.space_group_name_H-M   'P 1'
#
loop_
_entity.id
_entity.type
_entity.pdbx_description
1 polymer ?
#
loop_
_entity_poly.entity_id
_entity_poly.type
_entity_poly.pdbx_seq_one_letter_code
_entity_poly.pdbx_strand_id
1 'polypeptide(L)'
;KEERKEVGALSAVVSGGQVKIRGGTRKIVYTPPAPELISQEFPSAVRVRIWVSPEGRVVKALLLQRSGDVNIDSILLSYVRAIKFEKVEDSEVQVGEITFSFRGG
;
A
#
# COMPACT_ATOMS: atom_id res chain seq x y z
N LYS A 1 -16.48 -14.99 17.96
CA LYS A 1 -16.02 -13.71 17.37
C LYS A 1 -14.86 -14.07 16.47
N GLU A 2 -15.08 -14.09 15.17
CA GLU A 2 -14.05 -14.43 14.19
C GLU A 2 -13.11 -13.21 14.10
N GLU A 3 -11.93 -13.31 14.72
CA GLU A 3 -10.84 -12.38 14.45
C GLU A 3 -10.47 -12.57 12.98
N ARG A 4 -11.03 -11.73 12.10
CA ARG A 4 -10.56 -11.64 10.72
C ARG A 4 -9.06 -11.40 10.80
N LYS A 5 -8.27 -12.33 10.27
CA LYS A 5 -6.82 -12.19 10.24
C LYS A 5 -6.50 -11.10 9.21
N GLU A 6 -6.31 -9.90 9.71
CA GLU A 6 -6.05 -8.71 8.91
C GLU A 6 -4.55 -8.59 8.64
N VAL A 7 -4.19 -8.03 7.48
CA VAL A 7 -2.85 -7.50 7.23
C VAL A 7 -2.59 -6.28 8.12
N GLY A 8 -3.67 -5.62 8.57
CA GLY A 8 -3.66 -4.47 9.46
C GLY A 8 -3.45 -3.14 8.74
N ALA A 9 -3.17 -2.09 9.53
CA ALA A 9 -2.89 -0.76 9.03
C ALA A 9 -1.38 -0.58 8.76
N LEU A 10 -1.06 -0.20 7.53
CA LEU A 10 0.28 0.11 7.05
C LEU A 10 0.38 1.62 6.81
N SER A 11 1.51 2.19 7.17
CA SER A 11 1.85 3.59 6.88
C SER A 11 3.02 3.62 5.90
N ALA A 12 2.83 4.34 4.79
CA ALA A 12 3.84 4.55 3.77
C ALA A 12 4.21 6.05 3.73
N VAL A 13 5.50 6.35 3.83
CA VAL A 13 6.01 7.71 3.64
C VAL A 13 6.74 7.77 2.31
N VAL A 14 6.30 8.67 1.43
CA VAL A 14 6.93 8.95 0.15
C VAL A 14 7.76 10.23 0.26
N SER A 15 9.06 10.13 0.01
CA SER A 15 9.97 11.27 0.08
C SER A 15 11.22 11.03 -0.77
N GLY A 16 11.64 12.01 -1.58
CA GLY A 16 12.92 11.99 -2.30
C GLY A 16 13.18 10.73 -3.13
N GLY A 17 12.17 10.20 -3.82
CA GLY A 17 12.31 8.96 -4.59
C GLY A 17 12.40 7.69 -3.75
N GLN A 18 11.94 7.70 -2.50
CA GLN A 18 11.86 6.53 -1.63
C GLN A 18 10.44 6.34 -1.09
N VAL A 19 10.03 5.08 -0.94
CA VAL A 19 8.80 4.70 -0.22
C VAL A 19 9.17 3.86 0.98
N LYS A 20 8.92 4.39 2.18
CA LYS A 20 9.16 3.67 3.44
C LYS A 20 7.83 3.18 3.99
N ILE A 21 7.61 1.87 3.94
CA ILE A 21 6.40 1.23 4.47
C ILE A 21 6.70 0.64 5.86
N ARG A 22 5.81 0.88 6.81
CA ARG A 22 5.89 0.37 8.19
C ARG A 22 4.50 -0.05 8.69
N GLY A 23 4.48 -0.83 9.76
CA GLY A 23 3.25 -1.33 10.37
C GLY A 23 2.75 -2.61 9.71
N GLY A 24 1.49 -2.94 9.95
CA GLY A 24 0.89 -4.22 9.59
C GLY A 24 1.31 -5.37 10.51
N THR A 25 0.57 -6.46 10.43
CA THR A 25 0.81 -7.72 11.16
C THR A 25 1.61 -8.71 10.33
N ARG A 26 1.56 -8.58 9.00
CA ARG A 26 2.21 -9.46 8.03
C ARG A 26 3.41 -8.78 7.39
N LYS A 27 4.55 -9.46 7.40
CA LYS A 27 5.82 -8.94 6.90
C LYS A 27 5.78 -8.74 5.39
N ILE A 28 6.34 -7.62 4.94
CA ILE A 28 6.62 -7.37 3.52
C ILE A 28 7.95 -8.03 3.15
N VAL A 29 7.94 -8.89 2.13
CA VAL A 29 9.13 -9.60 1.64
C VAL A 29 9.71 -8.98 0.37
N TYR A 30 8.92 -8.17 -0.33
CA TYR A 30 9.37 -7.40 -1.49
C TYR A 30 8.56 -6.11 -1.62
N THR A 31 9.29 -5.01 -1.80
CA THR A 31 8.75 -3.73 -2.23
C THR A 31 9.28 -3.43 -3.62
N PRO A 32 8.42 -3.07 -4.59
CA PRO A 32 8.89 -2.62 -5.89
C PRO A 32 9.73 -1.34 -5.76
N PRO A 33 10.51 -0.97 -6.78
CA PRO A 33 11.20 0.30 -6.83
C PRO A 33 10.23 1.45 -6.53
N ALA A 34 10.74 2.47 -5.83
CA ALA A 34 9.94 3.64 -5.52
C ALA A 34 9.44 4.28 -6.84
N PRO A 35 8.15 4.64 -6.91
CA PRO A 35 7.62 5.24 -8.11
C PRO A 35 8.11 6.68 -8.25
N GLU A 36 8.33 7.11 -9.48
CA GLU A 36 8.51 8.52 -9.79
C GLU A 36 7.17 9.23 -9.69
N LEU A 37 7.07 10.16 -8.76
CA LEU A 37 5.88 10.99 -8.60
C LEU A 37 6.23 12.41 -9.03
N ILE A 38 5.63 12.83 -10.14
CA ILE A 38 5.73 14.19 -10.64
C ILE A 38 4.41 14.86 -10.33
N SER A 39 4.44 15.89 -9.50
CA SER A 39 3.26 16.68 -9.13
C SER A 39 3.60 18.15 -9.18
N GLN A 40 2.68 18.96 -9.72
CA GLN A 40 2.81 20.42 -9.71
C GLN A 40 2.39 21.03 -8.37
N GLU A 41 1.58 20.28 -7.59
CA GLU A 41 1.06 20.68 -6.28
C GLU A 41 1.40 19.62 -5.21
N PHE A 42 1.27 19.96 -3.94
CA PHE A 42 1.44 18.99 -2.85
C PHE A 42 0.26 18.01 -2.81
N PRO A 43 0.46 16.72 -3.13
CA PRO A 43 -0.63 15.74 -3.10
C PRO A 43 -1.14 15.52 -1.67
N SER A 44 -2.46 15.42 -1.53
CA SER A 44 -3.10 14.98 -0.28
C SER A 44 -2.75 13.53 0.02
N ALA A 45 -2.85 13.13 1.29
CA ALA A 45 -2.63 11.74 1.68
C ALA A 45 -3.56 10.78 0.92
N VAL A 46 -3.03 9.61 0.52
CA VAL A 46 -3.76 8.57 -0.21
C VAL A 46 -4.00 7.38 0.70
N ARG A 47 -5.22 6.86 0.73
CA ARG A 47 -5.56 5.65 1.49
C ARG A 47 -5.99 4.56 0.52
N VAL A 48 -5.35 3.39 0.62
CA VAL A 48 -5.60 2.24 -0.25
C VAL A 48 -5.97 1.03 0.59
N ARG A 49 -7.15 0.45 0.36
CA ARG A 49 -7.49 -0.86 0.90
C ARG A 49 -6.94 -1.95 0.00
N ILE A 50 -6.30 -2.96 0.59
CA ILE A 50 -5.70 -4.08 -0.11
C ILE A 50 -6.27 -5.41 0.36
N TRP A 51 -6.26 -6.38 -0.54
CA TRP A 51 -6.55 -7.78 -0.25
C TRP A 51 -5.34 -8.61 -0.64
N VAL A 52 -4.82 -9.38 0.30
CA VAL A 52 -3.58 -10.15 0.15
C VAL A 52 -3.91 -11.63 0.24
N SER A 53 -3.51 -12.39 -0.78
CA SER A 53 -3.70 -13.84 -0.81
C SER A 53 -2.81 -14.55 0.22
N PRO A 54 -3.08 -15.83 0.54
CA PRO A 54 -2.18 -16.67 1.32
C PRO A 54 -0.74 -16.69 0.82
N GLU A 55 -0.55 -16.64 -0.49
CA GLU A 55 0.77 -16.59 -1.15
C GLU A 55 1.48 -15.21 -1.07
N GLY A 56 0.84 -14.23 -0.42
CA GLY A 56 1.40 -12.91 -0.17
C GLY A 56 1.28 -11.95 -1.34
N ARG A 57 0.44 -12.25 -2.34
CA ARG A 57 0.21 -11.34 -3.48
C ARG A 57 -0.98 -10.44 -3.19
N VAL A 58 -0.86 -9.15 -3.54
CA VAL A 58 -2.00 -8.23 -3.54
C VAL A 58 -2.92 -8.58 -4.72
N VAL A 59 -4.10 -9.14 -4.43
CA VAL A 59 -5.08 -9.56 -5.45
C VAL A 59 -6.09 -8.47 -5.79
N LYS A 60 -6.25 -7.48 -4.90
CA LYS A 60 -7.12 -6.32 -5.11
C LYS A 60 -6.56 -5.12 -4.36
N ALA A 61 -6.71 -3.94 -4.96
CA ALA A 61 -6.39 -2.65 -4.35
C ALA A 61 -7.49 -1.64 -4.71
N LEU A 62 -7.97 -0.88 -3.73
CA LEU A 62 -9.04 0.10 -3.87
C LEU A 62 -8.64 1.41 -3.18
N LEU A 63 -8.76 2.53 -3.90
CA LEU A 63 -8.59 3.86 -3.32
C LEU A 63 -9.79 4.20 -2.42
N LEU A 64 -9.52 4.45 -1.15
CA LEU A 64 -10.48 4.98 -0.18
C LEU A 64 -10.39 6.51 -0.11
N GLN A 65 -9.19 7.06 -0.29
CA GLN A 65 -8.92 8.49 -0.34
C GLN A 65 -7.91 8.77 -1.44
N ARG A 66 -8.18 9.79 -2.25
CA ARG A 66 -7.38 10.21 -3.40
C ARG A 66 -6.44 11.36 -3.06
N SER A 67 -5.35 11.47 -3.82
CA SER A 67 -4.36 12.54 -3.68
C SER A 67 -4.82 13.89 -4.22
N GLY A 68 -5.80 13.87 -5.12
CA GLY A 68 -6.18 15.01 -5.95
C GLY A 68 -5.62 14.94 -7.37
N ASP A 69 -4.63 14.07 -7.62
CA ASP A 69 -4.02 13.85 -8.94
C ASP A 69 -4.24 12.40 -9.40
N VAL A 70 -4.88 12.24 -10.56
CA VAL A 70 -5.23 10.92 -11.13
C VAL A 70 -3.98 10.12 -11.51
N ASN A 71 -2.89 10.78 -11.93
CA ASN A 71 -1.64 10.11 -12.28
C ASN A 71 -0.99 9.54 -11.02
N ILE A 72 -0.91 10.33 -9.94
CA ILE A 72 -0.36 9.87 -8.65
C ILE A 72 -1.17 8.69 -8.11
N ASP A 73 -2.49 8.80 -8.13
CA ASP A 73 -3.40 7.75 -7.68
C ASP A 73 -3.19 6.43 -8.46
N SER A 74 -3.02 6.51 -9.78
CA SER A 74 -2.80 5.35 -10.65
C SER A 74 -1.43 4.71 -10.43
N ILE A 75 -0.39 5.54 -10.30
CA ILE A 75 0.99 5.08 -10.02
C ILE A 75 1.04 4.38 -8.67
N LEU A 76 0.43 4.96 -7.63
CA LEU A 76 0.39 4.33 -6.30
C LEU A 76 -0.41 3.03 -6.29
N LEU A 77 -1.54 2.95 -7.00
CA LEU A 77 -2.26 1.69 -7.14
C LEU A 77 -1.40 0.60 -7.79
N SER A 78 -0.63 0.96 -8.82
CA SER A 78 0.27 0.03 -9.50
C SER A 78 1.41 -0.42 -8.60
N TYR A 79 2.01 0.53 -7.87
CA TYR A 79 3.03 0.26 -6.85
C TYR A 79 2.51 -0.70 -5.78
N VAL A 80 1.32 -0.44 -5.22
CA VAL A 80 0.71 -1.28 -4.18
C VAL A 80 0.47 -2.71 -4.66
N ARG A 81 -0.03 -2.88 -5.90
CA ARG A 81 -0.28 -4.21 -6.48
C ARG A 81 0.99 -5.05 -6.66
N ALA A 82 2.15 -4.40 -6.79
CA ALA A 82 3.44 -5.07 -6.95
C ALA A 82 4.14 -5.39 -5.61
N ILE A 83 3.60 -4.96 -4.46
CA ILE A 83 4.11 -5.35 -3.15
C ILE A 83 3.85 -6.85 -2.92
N LYS A 84 4.84 -7.54 -2.34
CA LYS A 84 4.70 -8.93 -1.90
C LYS A 84 4.89 -9.06 -0.40
N PHE A 85 3.97 -9.76 0.23
CA PHE A 85 3.99 -10.13 1.64
C PHE A 85 4.51 -11.55 1.83
N GLU A 86 4.90 -11.90 3.05
CA GLU A 86 5.28 -13.28 3.38
C GLU A 86 4.13 -14.23 3.14
N LYS A 87 4.39 -15.49 2.79
CA LYS A 87 3.35 -16.51 2.71
C LYS A 87 2.84 -16.84 4.11
N VAL A 88 1.53 -17.09 4.25
CA VAL A 88 0.93 -17.57 5.51
C VAL A 88 0.32 -18.95 5.29
N GLU A 89 0.24 -19.75 6.35
CA GLU A 89 -0.43 -21.06 6.31
C GLU A 89 -1.95 -20.94 6.19
N ASP A 90 -2.49 -19.78 6.59
CA ASP A 90 -3.91 -19.50 6.46
C ASP A 90 -4.33 -19.42 4.98
N SER A 91 -5.40 -20.14 4.63
CA SER A 91 -5.96 -20.13 3.27
C SER A 91 -6.82 -18.91 2.96
N GLU A 92 -7.13 -18.07 3.94
CA GLU A 92 -8.00 -16.91 3.75
C GLU A 92 -7.26 -15.69 3.17
N VAL A 93 -8.00 -14.91 2.38
CA VAL A 93 -7.54 -13.60 1.90
C VAL A 93 -7.62 -12.60 3.05
N GLN A 94 -6.49 -11.96 3.34
CA GLN A 94 -6.38 -10.99 4.42
C GLN A 94 -6.56 -9.57 3.90
N VAL A 95 -7.23 -8.72 4.66
CA VAL A 95 -7.49 -7.32 4.29
C VAL A 95 -6.56 -6.40 5.06
N GLY A 96 -6.06 -5.36 4.38
CA GLY A 96 -5.25 -4.32 5.00
C GLY A 96 -5.55 -2.95 4.42
N GLU A 97 -4.98 -1.92 5.04
CA GLU A 97 -5.05 -0.56 4.54
C GLU A 97 -3.66 0.06 4.54
N ILE A 98 -3.27 0.70 3.44
CA ILE A 98 -2.03 1.47 3.33
C ILE A 98 -2.38 2.95 3.24
N THR A 99 -1.85 3.74 4.16
CA THR A 99 -1.93 5.21 4.12
C THR A 99 -0.60 5.77 3.63
N PHE A 100 -0.61 6.37 2.45
CA PHE A 100 0.52 7.11 1.88
C PHE A 100 0.46 8.56 2.33
N SER A 101 1.58 9.02 2.88
CA SER A 101 1.83 10.43 3.22
C SER A 101 3.03 10.91 2.43
N PHE A 102 2.95 12.14 1.93
CA PHE A 102 4.00 12.76 1.13
C PHE A 102 4.76 13.75 2.01
N ARG A 103 6.09 13.60 2.06
CA ARG A 103 6.98 14.53 2.78
C ARG A 103 8.02 15.07 1.82
N GLY A 104 8.10 16.39 1.74
CA GLY A 104 9.09 17.08 0.91
C GLY A 104 8.42 18.16 0.11
N GLY A 105 8.36 19.35 0.71
CA GLY A 105 8.36 20.63 0.01
C GLY A 105 9.68 21.33 0.25
#